data_AF-A0A9W9PKL4-F1
#
_entry.id   AF-A0A9W9PKL4-F1
#
_cell.length_a   1.000
_cell.length_b   1.000
_cell.length_c   1.000
_cell.angle_alpha   90.00
_cell.angle_beta   90.00
_cell.angle_gamma   90.00
#
_symmetry.space_group_name_H-M   'P 1'
#
loop_
_entity.id
_entity.type
_entity.pdbx_description
1 polymer ?
#
loop_
_entity_poly.entity_id
_entity_poly.type
_entity_poly.pdbx_seq_one_letter_code
_entity_poly.pdbx_strand_id
1 'polypeptide(L)'
;MLRSGCLTVFVGALGAFGNFVPVNERCVTAIFSAYNYIAFAGIPAKGMWATRCQNPLQVTSIYAASDLYCGDAERAAGLARLKTECEQFGHCDLLPRDAVAENLTENAIRNMRIVDYFDVPRGELMNAPVIISASYFSRIYAGYFYWGGILLLGVLFRLMKWAFTSRSYGVDREVESTSYPLTVKWHKILGFGGLIHWAETHLLVSTPFNKSQEVLTCTFSNRAEALLAQQNRSDPTLFG
;
A
#
# COMPACT_ATOMS: atom_id res chain seq x y z
N MET A 1 -31.93 -23.12 -12.82
CA MET A 1 -30.48 -23.35 -12.88
C MET A 1 -29.74 -22.04 -12.60
N LEU A 2 -29.55 -21.64 -11.34
CA LEU A 2 -28.84 -20.40 -10.98
C LEU A 2 -28.47 -20.40 -9.49
N ARG A 3 -27.65 -21.37 -9.03
CA ARG A 3 -27.19 -21.40 -7.62
C ARG A 3 -25.74 -21.82 -7.37
N SER A 4 -24.95 -22.14 -8.40
CA SER A 4 -23.53 -22.55 -8.20
C SER A 4 -22.48 -21.47 -8.44
N GLY A 5 -22.82 -20.32 -9.06
CA GLY A 5 -21.85 -19.24 -9.34
C GLY A 5 -21.57 -18.31 -8.16
N CYS A 6 -22.44 -18.31 -7.13
CA CYS A 6 -22.37 -17.33 -6.04
C CYS A 6 -21.35 -17.74 -4.96
N LEU A 7 -21.19 -19.04 -4.71
CA LEU A 7 -20.20 -19.55 -3.76
C LEU A 7 -18.76 -19.34 -4.28
N THR A 8 -18.55 -19.45 -5.59
CA THR A 8 -17.23 -19.25 -6.23
C THR A 8 -16.76 -17.81 -6.21
N VAL A 9 -17.67 -16.83 -6.30
CA VAL A 9 -17.31 -15.41 -6.16
C VAL A 9 -17.11 -15.03 -4.69
N PHE A 10 -17.87 -15.59 -3.77
CA PHE A 10 -17.68 -15.35 -2.33
C PHE A 10 -16.39 -16.01 -1.79
N VAL A 11 -16.05 -17.23 -2.25
CA VAL A 11 -14.77 -17.88 -1.95
C VAL A 11 -13.61 -17.19 -2.67
N GLY A 12 -13.82 -16.69 -3.90
CA GLY A 12 -12.82 -15.88 -4.60
C GLY A 12 -12.56 -14.53 -3.93
N ALA A 13 -13.60 -13.91 -3.35
CA ALA A 13 -13.47 -12.65 -2.61
C ALA A 13 -12.88 -12.86 -1.21
N LEU A 14 -13.28 -13.89 -0.47
CA LEU A 14 -12.67 -14.24 0.82
C LEU A 14 -11.23 -14.76 0.67
N GLY A 15 -10.92 -15.44 -0.44
CA GLY A 15 -9.56 -15.83 -0.82
C GLY A 15 -8.65 -14.65 -1.20
N ALA A 16 -9.22 -13.48 -1.47
CA ALA A 16 -8.50 -12.22 -1.65
C ALA A 16 -8.34 -11.43 -0.34
N PHE A 17 -8.90 -11.92 0.78
CA PHE A 17 -8.79 -11.30 2.10
C PHE A 17 -7.87 -12.09 3.03
N GLY A 18 -6.60 -11.78 2.91
CA GLY A 18 -5.60 -12.03 3.92
C GLY A 18 -4.33 -11.42 3.39
N ASN A 19 -3.74 -10.46 4.13
CA ASN A 19 -2.40 -9.91 3.90
C ASN A 19 -1.57 -10.82 2.98
N PHE A 20 -1.21 -10.38 1.78
CA PHE A 20 -0.47 -11.20 0.79
C PHE A 20 0.87 -11.75 1.33
N VAL A 21 1.23 -11.35 2.54
CA VAL A 21 2.38 -11.76 3.33
C VAL A 21 1.87 -12.38 4.65
N PRO A 22 2.07 -13.69 4.86
CA PRO A 22 1.94 -14.38 6.14
C PRO A 22 2.50 -13.56 7.31
N VAL A 23 1.87 -13.64 8.49
CA VAL A 23 2.20 -12.77 9.65
C VAL A 23 3.70 -12.80 9.97
N ASN A 24 4.28 -14.01 9.96
CA ASN A 24 5.69 -14.25 10.22
C ASN A 24 6.63 -13.64 9.15
N GLU A 25 6.16 -13.33 7.95
CA GLU A 25 6.99 -12.75 6.90
C GLU A 25 6.93 -11.21 6.89
N ARG A 26 5.93 -10.61 7.56
CA ARG A 26 5.63 -9.17 7.45
C ARG A 26 6.73 -8.26 7.96
N CYS A 27 7.44 -8.68 9.02
CA CYS A 27 8.46 -7.84 9.64
C CYS A 27 9.57 -7.50 8.63
N VAL A 28 10.17 -8.53 8.03
CA VAL A 28 11.21 -8.36 7.01
C VAL A 28 10.66 -7.67 5.76
N THR A 29 9.42 -7.99 5.36
CA THR A 29 8.78 -7.31 4.23
C THR A 29 8.62 -5.81 4.44
N ALA A 30 8.23 -5.38 5.64
CA ALA A 30 8.17 -3.98 5.99
C ALA A 30 9.57 -3.33 5.93
N ILE A 31 10.61 -4.03 6.40
CA ILE A 31 12.00 -3.55 6.37
C ILE A 31 12.48 -3.31 4.94
N PHE A 32 12.47 -4.32 4.07
CA PHE A 32 12.98 -4.12 2.71
C PHE A 32 12.13 -3.14 1.89
N SER A 33 10.84 -2.99 2.24
CA SER A 33 9.96 -2.01 1.62
C SER A 33 10.30 -0.58 2.07
N ALA A 34 10.70 -0.41 3.33
CA ALA A 34 11.17 0.87 3.87
C ALA A 34 12.44 1.36 3.16
N TYR A 35 13.32 0.46 2.73
CA TYR A 35 14.53 0.82 1.99
C TYR A 35 14.29 1.27 0.53
N ASN A 36 13.07 1.17 0.00
CA ASN A 36 12.81 1.47 -1.41
C ASN A 36 13.01 2.92 -1.83
N TYR A 37 12.92 3.88 -0.89
CA TYR A 37 13.16 5.29 -1.21
C TYR A 37 14.64 5.69 -1.11
N ILE A 38 15.47 4.86 -0.48
CA ILE A 38 16.89 5.11 -0.25
C ILE A 38 17.67 4.53 -1.43
N ALA A 39 18.49 5.36 -2.06
CA ALA A 39 19.41 4.90 -3.09
C ALA A 39 20.76 4.58 -2.45
N PHE A 40 21.34 3.43 -2.80
CA PHE A 40 22.64 3.00 -2.28
C PHE A 40 23.68 3.07 -3.38
N ALA A 41 24.89 3.49 -3.02
CA ALA A 41 26.05 3.38 -3.88
C ALA A 41 26.42 1.90 -4.08
N GLY A 42 27.37 1.63 -4.99
CA GLY A 42 27.83 0.28 -5.29
C GLY A 42 27.06 -0.39 -6.43
N ILE A 43 27.37 -1.67 -6.68
CA ILE A 43 26.84 -2.43 -7.80
C ILE A 43 25.90 -3.51 -7.27
N PRO A 44 24.67 -3.63 -7.80
CA PRO A 44 24.02 -2.70 -8.74
C PRO A 44 23.53 -1.41 -8.03
N ALA A 45 23.61 -0.27 -8.73
CA ALA A 45 23.15 1.04 -8.21
C ALA A 45 21.70 1.37 -8.58
N LYS A 46 21.11 0.62 -9.52
CA LYS A 46 19.78 0.87 -10.08
C LYS A 46 19.00 -0.43 -10.25
N GLY A 47 17.68 -0.30 -10.26
CA GLY A 47 16.75 -1.42 -10.43
C GLY A 47 16.24 -1.93 -9.08
N MET A 48 14.93 -1.91 -8.89
CA MET A 48 14.29 -2.19 -7.60
C MET A 48 14.70 -3.53 -6.99
N TRP A 49 14.67 -4.60 -7.78
CA TRP A 49 15.04 -5.94 -7.31
C TRP A 49 16.54 -6.18 -7.36
N ALA A 50 17.22 -5.70 -8.40
CA ALA A 50 18.67 -5.83 -8.52
C ALA A 50 19.39 -5.23 -7.30
N THR A 51 19.05 -3.99 -6.90
CA THR A 51 19.67 -3.36 -5.73
C THR A 51 19.29 -4.09 -4.45
N ARG A 52 18.00 -4.41 -4.27
CA ARG A 52 17.51 -5.07 -3.04
C ARG A 52 18.12 -6.45 -2.82
N CYS A 53 18.44 -7.18 -3.89
CA CYS A 53 18.92 -8.56 -3.82
C CYS A 53 20.46 -8.67 -3.84
N GLN A 54 21.15 -7.76 -4.53
CA GLN A 54 22.58 -7.89 -4.82
C GLN A 54 23.44 -6.71 -4.35
N ASN A 55 22.85 -5.53 -4.07
CA ASN A 55 23.66 -4.41 -3.62
C ASN A 55 24.11 -4.67 -2.16
N PRO A 56 25.42 -4.74 -1.89
CA PRO A 56 25.92 -5.14 -0.58
C PRO A 56 25.52 -4.15 0.52
N LEU A 57 25.42 -2.85 0.23
CA LEU A 57 25.02 -1.85 1.22
C LEU A 57 23.53 -1.97 1.56
N GLN A 58 22.67 -2.14 0.55
CA GLN A 58 21.24 -2.30 0.76
C GLN A 58 20.92 -3.62 1.46
N VAL A 59 21.54 -4.73 1.03
CA VAL A 59 21.35 -6.05 1.64
C VAL A 59 21.87 -6.07 3.09
N THR A 60 23.04 -5.48 3.35
CA THR A 60 23.55 -5.33 4.72
C THR A 60 22.58 -4.55 5.59
N SER A 61 22.01 -3.47 5.07
CA SER A 61 21.02 -2.65 5.77
C SER A 61 19.75 -3.44 6.09
N ILE A 62 19.26 -4.26 5.16
CA ILE A 62 18.09 -5.13 5.35
C ILE A 62 18.38 -6.17 6.44
N TYR A 63 19.53 -6.84 6.40
CA TYR A 63 19.90 -7.83 7.41
C TYR A 63 20.08 -7.18 8.79
N ALA A 64 20.81 -6.06 8.89
CA ALA A 64 21.02 -5.35 10.14
C ALA A 64 19.70 -4.88 10.77
N ALA A 65 18.79 -4.30 9.98
CA ALA A 65 17.48 -3.89 10.47
C ALA A 65 16.61 -5.10 10.85
N SER A 66 16.72 -6.23 10.14
CA SER A 66 15.99 -7.45 10.47
C SER A 66 16.48 -8.06 11.78
N ASP A 67 17.78 -7.99 12.05
CA ASP A 67 18.40 -8.43 13.30
C ASP A 67 17.97 -7.54 14.49
N LEU A 68 17.66 -6.26 14.23
CA LEU A 68 17.24 -5.32 15.26
C LEU A 68 15.73 -5.36 15.57
N TYR A 69 14.88 -5.51 14.55
CA TYR A 69 13.43 -5.34 14.68
C TYR A 69 12.62 -6.63 14.68
N CYS A 70 13.10 -7.71 14.07
CA CYS A 70 12.33 -8.93 13.89
C CYS A 70 12.74 -10.02 14.88
N GLY A 71 11.77 -10.81 15.35
CA GLY A 71 12.05 -12.04 16.09
C GLY A 71 12.66 -13.12 15.20
N ASP A 72 13.35 -14.11 15.78
CA ASP A 72 14.09 -15.14 15.01
C ASP A 72 13.24 -15.88 13.98
N ALA A 73 12.05 -16.32 14.38
CA ALA A 73 11.13 -17.04 13.50
C ALA A 73 10.62 -16.16 12.35
N GLU A 74 10.31 -14.90 12.64
CA GLU A 74 9.82 -13.95 11.64
C GLU A 74 10.93 -13.55 10.66
N ARG A 75 12.13 -13.34 11.19
CA ARG A 75 13.33 -13.05 10.41
C ARG A 75 13.64 -14.20 9.45
N ALA A 76 13.66 -15.44 9.93
CA ALA A 76 13.94 -16.60 9.10
C ALA A 76 12.90 -16.76 7.96
N ALA A 77 11.61 -16.68 8.28
CA ALA A 77 10.54 -16.79 7.30
C ALA A 77 10.57 -15.63 6.28
N GLY A 78 10.71 -14.40 6.77
CA GLY A 78 10.76 -13.20 5.94
C GLY A 78 11.97 -13.14 5.01
N LEU A 79 13.15 -13.59 5.46
CA LEU A 79 14.35 -13.67 4.61
C LEU A 79 14.25 -14.80 3.59
N ALA A 80 13.65 -15.95 3.95
CA ALA A 80 13.37 -17.01 2.98
C ALA A 80 12.42 -16.54 1.87
N ARG A 81 11.41 -15.74 2.24
CA ARG A 81 10.56 -15.07 1.26
C ARG A 81 11.33 -14.08 0.39
N LEU A 82 12.13 -13.19 0.98
CA LEU A 82 12.93 -12.24 0.21
C LEU A 82 13.82 -12.95 -0.80
N LYS A 83 14.43 -14.08 -0.42
CA LYS A 83 15.19 -14.93 -1.34
C LYS A 83 14.32 -15.41 -2.52
N THR A 84 13.13 -15.91 -2.23
CA THR A 84 12.17 -16.36 -3.26
C THR A 84 11.77 -15.22 -4.21
N GLU A 85 11.54 -14.02 -3.67
CA GLU A 85 11.18 -12.83 -4.47
C GLU A 85 12.37 -12.34 -5.32
N CYS A 86 13.60 -12.45 -4.82
CA CYS A 86 14.80 -12.18 -5.60
C CYS A 86 14.93 -13.13 -6.80
N GLU A 87 14.70 -14.42 -6.60
CA GLU A 87 14.72 -15.42 -7.66
C GLU A 87 13.60 -15.17 -8.70
N GLN A 88 12.38 -14.88 -8.23
CA GLN A 88 11.20 -14.72 -9.09
C GLN A 88 11.19 -13.40 -9.86
N PHE A 89 11.51 -12.27 -9.20
CA PHE A 89 11.36 -10.93 -9.78
C PHE A 89 12.69 -10.27 -10.11
N GLY A 90 13.74 -10.59 -9.37
CA GLY A 90 15.09 -10.10 -9.61
C GLY A 90 15.90 -10.98 -10.56
N HIS A 91 15.44 -12.20 -10.83
CA HIS A 91 16.17 -13.23 -11.61
C HIS A 91 17.61 -13.43 -11.14
N CYS A 92 17.83 -13.26 -9.83
CA CYS A 92 19.12 -13.43 -9.17
C CYS A 92 18.90 -13.97 -7.75
N ASP A 93 19.94 -14.58 -7.19
CA ASP A 93 19.89 -15.02 -5.80
C ASP A 93 19.90 -13.80 -4.86
N LEU A 94 19.47 -14.00 -3.61
CA LEU A 94 19.73 -13.03 -2.56
C LEU A 94 21.20 -13.15 -2.13
N LEU A 95 21.90 -12.02 -2.04
CA LEU A 95 23.29 -11.97 -1.58
C LEU A 95 23.41 -12.67 -0.22
N PRO A 96 24.25 -13.71 -0.09
CA PRO A 96 24.31 -14.53 1.10
C PRO A 96 24.80 -13.71 2.29
N ARG A 97 24.28 -14.02 3.49
CA ARG A 97 24.62 -13.31 4.73
C ARG A 97 26.13 -13.35 5.01
N ASP A 98 26.80 -14.44 4.63
CA ASP A 98 28.24 -14.63 4.81
C ASP A 98 29.07 -13.61 4.01
N ALA A 99 28.58 -13.17 2.84
CA ALA A 99 29.26 -12.18 2.01
C ALA A 99 29.29 -10.78 2.65
N VAL A 100 28.47 -10.53 3.66
CA VAL A 100 28.37 -9.25 4.37
C VAL A 100 28.56 -9.40 5.88
N ALA A 101 29.06 -10.56 6.35
CA ALA A 101 29.13 -10.91 7.75
C ALA A 101 29.97 -9.93 8.60
N GLU A 102 31.06 -9.39 8.05
CA GLU A 102 31.91 -8.39 8.73
C GLU A 102 31.12 -7.13 9.13
N ASN A 103 30.19 -6.72 8.27
CA ASN A 103 29.32 -5.56 8.49
C ASN A 103 28.06 -5.88 9.30
N LEU A 104 27.85 -7.14 9.68
CA LEU A 104 26.72 -7.60 10.50
C LEU A 104 27.11 -7.95 11.93
N THR A 105 28.32 -7.59 12.35
CA THR A 105 28.71 -7.68 13.75
C THR A 105 27.90 -6.70 14.60
N GLU A 106 27.66 -7.04 15.86
CA GLU A 106 26.88 -6.19 16.78
C GLU A 106 27.47 -4.77 16.91
N ASN A 107 28.80 -4.67 16.86
CA ASN A 107 29.51 -3.40 16.87
C ASN A 107 29.35 -2.62 15.56
N ALA A 108 29.38 -3.29 14.40
CA ALA A 108 29.10 -2.65 13.12
C ALA A 108 27.67 -2.09 13.09
N ILE A 109 26.68 -2.91 13.48
CA ILE A 109 25.26 -2.52 13.53
C ILE A 109 25.06 -1.30 14.45
N ARG A 110 25.64 -1.29 15.65
CA ARG A 110 25.55 -0.15 16.58
C ARG A 110 26.12 1.16 16.03
N ASN A 111 27.13 1.08 15.17
CA ASN A 111 27.78 2.24 14.58
C ASN A 111 27.14 2.69 13.25
N MET A 112 26.16 1.95 12.72
CA MET A 112 25.46 2.36 11.49
C MET A 112 24.65 3.63 11.73
N ARG A 113 24.59 4.48 10.71
CA ARG A 113 23.76 5.69 10.76
C ARG A 113 22.29 5.28 10.81
N ILE A 114 21.56 5.84 11.78
CA ILE A 114 20.10 5.73 11.85
C ILE A 114 19.47 6.79 10.95
N VAL A 115 18.47 6.43 10.16
CA VAL A 115 17.76 7.32 9.23
C VAL A 115 16.25 7.23 9.42
N ASP A 116 15.57 8.37 9.53
CA ASP A 116 14.11 8.47 9.47
C ASP A 116 13.64 8.76 8.02
N TYR A 117 12.33 8.76 7.82
CA TYR A 117 11.71 9.09 6.56
C TYR A 117 12.05 10.52 6.13
N PHE A 118 12.58 10.67 4.91
CA PHE A 118 13.09 11.93 4.35
C PHE A 118 14.41 12.48 4.92
N ASP A 119 15.07 11.79 5.84
CA ASP A 119 16.42 12.19 6.29
C ASP A 119 17.48 12.04 5.18
N VAL A 120 17.19 11.17 4.21
CA VAL A 120 18.00 10.98 3.01
C VAL A 120 17.26 11.60 1.83
N PRO A 121 17.84 12.63 1.17
CA PRO A 121 17.29 13.19 -0.05
C PRO A 121 17.10 12.11 -1.12
N ARG A 122 15.97 12.15 -1.83
CA ARG A 122 15.72 11.19 -2.92
C ARG A 122 16.77 11.38 -4.01
N GLY A 123 17.45 10.29 -4.37
CA GLY A 123 18.46 10.27 -5.41
C GLY A 123 19.90 10.50 -4.92
N GLU A 124 20.10 10.83 -3.65
CA GLU A 124 21.44 10.79 -3.04
C GLU A 124 21.85 9.34 -2.79
N LEU A 125 23.08 8.99 -3.20
CA LEU A 125 23.62 7.64 -3.03
C LEU A 125 24.27 7.49 -1.67
N MET A 126 23.73 6.57 -0.86
CA MET A 126 24.32 6.21 0.42
C MET A 126 25.56 5.35 0.21
N ASN A 127 26.71 5.85 0.67
CA ASN A 127 28.00 5.16 0.56
C ASN A 127 28.28 4.15 1.69
N ALA A 128 27.35 4.03 2.65
CA ALA A 128 27.45 3.12 3.79
C ALA A 128 26.09 2.49 4.11
N PRO A 129 26.07 1.32 4.79
CA PRO A 129 24.84 0.73 5.28
C PRO A 129 24.18 1.62 6.33
N VAL A 130 22.85 1.63 6.36
CA VAL A 130 22.07 2.46 7.28
C VAL A 130 20.93 1.68 7.92
N ILE A 131 20.57 2.05 9.13
CA ILE A 131 19.46 1.45 9.88
C ILE A 131 18.28 2.42 9.82
N ILE A 132 17.12 1.94 9.39
CA ILE A 132 15.89 2.72 9.50
C ILE A 132 15.52 2.96 10.96
N SER A 133 15.03 4.15 11.31
CA SER A 133 14.58 4.47 12.67
C SER A 133 13.35 3.63 13.07
N ALA A 134 13.17 3.41 14.38
CA ALA A 134 12.04 2.65 14.91
C ALA A 134 10.69 3.33 14.59
N SER A 135 10.64 4.66 14.60
CA SER A 135 9.49 5.47 14.17
C SER A 135 9.14 5.21 12.71
N TYR A 136 10.15 5.19 11.83
CA TYR A 136 9.93 4.96 10.42
C TYR A 136 9.47 3.52 10.15
N PHE A 137 10.13 2.53 10.76
CA PHE A 137 9.71 1.14 10.71
C PHE A 137 8.25 0.96 11.17
N SER A 138 7.89 1.55 12.32
CA SER A 138 6.52 1.48 12.86
C SER A 138 5.48 2.07 11.89
N ARG A 139 5.80 3.19 11.22
CA ARG A 139 4.91 3.80 10.22
C ARG A 139 4.69 2.90 9.00
N ILE A 140 5.76 2.29 8.48
CA ILE A 140 5.66 1.37 7.34
C ILE A 140 4.88 0.12 7.72
N TYR A 141 5.16 -0.45 8.90
CA TYR A 141 4.45 -1.61 9.41
C TYR A 141 2.95 -1.32 9.62
N ALA A 142 2.60 -0.15 10.16
CA ALA A 142 1.22 0.30 10.31
C ALA A 142 0.52 0.61 8.97
N GLY A 143 1.27 1.10 7.97
CA GLY A 143 0.75 1.42 6.64
C GLY A 143 0.09 0.23 5.93
N TYR A 144 0.56 -0.99 6.17
CA TYR A 144 -0.08 -2.20 5.64
C TYR A 144 -1.50 -2.39 6.18
N PHE A 145 -1.75 -2.07 7.46
CA PHE A 145 -3.09 -2.13 8.04
C PHE A 145 -4.00 -1.03 7.47
N TYR A 146 -3.45 0.17 7.25
CA TYR A 146 -4.20 1.28 6.65
C TYR A 146 -4.70 0.95 5.25
N TRP A 147 -3.82 0.48 4.35
CA TRP A 147 -4.21 0.10 2.99
C TRP A 147 -5.15 -1.10 2.98
N GLY A 148 -4.93 -2.07 3.86
CA GLY A 148 -5.87 -3.20 4.05
C GLY A 148 -7.27 -2.73 4.44
N GLY A 149 -7.38 -1.73 5.33
CA GLY A 149 -8.65 -1.15 5.75
C GLY A 149 -9.41 -0.45 4.61
N ILE A 150 -8.72 0.36 3.79
CA ILE A 150 -9.35 1.04 2.63
C ILE A 150 -9.91 0.02 1.63
N LEU A 151 -9.13 -1.00 1.31
CA LEU A 151 -9.55 -2.04 0.36
C LEU A 151 -10.75 -2.83 0.90
N LEU A 152 -10.72 -3.17 2.19
CA LEU A 152 -11.84 -3.84 2.85
C LEU A 152 -13.11 -2.99 2.79
N LEU A 153 -13.02 -1.70 3.12
CA LEU A 153 -14.15 -0.78 3.06
C LEU A 153 -14.74 -0.70 1.64
N GLY A 154 -13.89 -0.63 0.62
CA GLY A 154 -14.31 -0.61 -0.78
C GLY A 154 -15.06 -1.89 -1.20
N VAL A 155 -14.60 -3.06 -0.75
CA VAL A 155 -15.30 -4.32 -1.03
C VAL A 155 -16.60 -4.43 -0.26
N LEU A 156 -16.64 -4.05 1.02
CA LEU A 156 -17.87 -4.00 1.81
C LEU A 156 -18.89 -3.06 1.14
N PHE A 157 -18.47 -1.92 0.63
CA PHE A 157 -19.35 -1.00 -0.09
C PHE A 157 -19.93 -1.60 -1.38
N ARG A 158 -19.11 -2.31 -2.16
CA ARG A 158 -19.59 -3.03 -3.37
C ARG A 158 -20.56 -4.16 -3.01
N LEU A 159 -20.28 -4.91 -1.96
CA LEU A 159 -21.16 -5.98 -1.47
C LEU A 159 -22.49 -5.43 -0.97
N MET A 160 -22.47 -4.32 -0.23
CA MET A 160 -23.69 -3.63 0.20
C MET A 160 -24.50 -3.17 -1.01
N LYS A 161 -23.90 -2.46 -1.97
CA LYS A 161 -24.60 -2.02 -3.19
C LYS A 161 -25.24 -3.19 -3.93
N TRP A 162 -24.52 -4.28 -4.14
CA TRP A 162 -25.06 -5.47 -4.80
C TRP A 162 -26.20 -6.13 -4.00
N ALA A 163 -26.08 -6.25 -2.68
CA ALA A 163 -27.13 -6.81 -1.83
C ALA A 163 -28.41 -5.95 -1.86
N PHE A 164 -28.28 -4.62 -1.89
CA PHE A 164 -29.43 -3.72 -1.99
C PHE A 164 -30.06 -3.70 -3.38
N THR A 165 -29.26 -3.64 -4.46
CA THR A 165 -29.80 -3.60 -5.83
C THR A 165 -30.39 -4.94 -6.29
N SER A 166 -29.79 -6.07 -5.91
CA SER A 166 -30.35 -7.40 -6.19
C SER A 166 -31.72 -7.61 -5.53
N ARG A 167 -31.94 -6.99 -4.37
CA ARG A 167 -33.22 -7.03 -3.65
C ARG A 167 -34.28 -6.15 -4.31
N SER A 168 -33.90 -5.02 -4.91
CA SER A 168 -34.83 -4.16 -5.66
C SER A 168 -35.31 -4.80 -6.97
N TYR A 169 -34.47 -5.54 -7.69
CA TYR A 169 -34.87 -6.23 -8.93
C TYR A 169 -35.84 -7.41 -8.70
N GLY A 170 -35.97 -7.92 -7.47
CA GLY A 170 -36.89 -9.00 -7.13
C GLY A 170 -38.32 -8.54 -6.80
N VAL A 171 -38.53 -7.25 -6.54
CA VAL A 171 -39.84 -6.70 -6.15
C VAL A 171 -40.65 -6.22 -7.36
N ASP A 172 -40.01 -5.90 -8.48
CA ASP A 172 -40.68 -5.44 -9.71
C ASP A 172 -41.29 -6.56 -10.57
N ARG A 173 -41.20 -7.84 -10.15
CA ARG A 173 -41.70 -8.97 -10.94
C ARG A 173 -43.10 -9.47 -10.60
N GLU A 174 -43.82 -8.83 -9.67
CA GLU A 174 -45.19 -9.23 -9.29
C GLU A 174 -46.26 -8.11 -9.29
N VAL A 175 -45.97 -6.89 -9.76
CA VAL A 175 -46.99 -5.81 -9.76
C VAL A 175 -47.11 -5.15 -11.14
N GLU A 176 -47.67 -5.90 -12.09
CA GLU A 176 -48.36 -5.32 -13.25
C GLU A 176 -49.82 -5.06 -12.85
N SER A 177 -50.06 -4.03 -12.04
CA SER A 177 -51.29 -3.23 -12.08
C SER A 177 -51.25 -2.13 -11.01
N THR A 178 -51.52 -0.91 -11.48
CA THR A 178 -51.95 0.27 -10.72
C THR A 178 -50.84 1.24 -10.26
N SER A 179 -50.67 2.28 -11.09
CA SER A 179 -50.47 3.71 -10.74
C SER A 179 -49.33 4.14 -9.78
N TYR A 180 -48.38 4.90 -10.35
CA TYR A 180 -47.31 5.77 -9.80
C TYR A 180 -47.32 6.23 -8.31
N PRO A 181 -46.19 6.75 -7.76
CA PRO A 181 -44.90 6.11 -7.51
C PRO A 181 -44.52 6.20 -6.02
N LEU A 182 -44.11 5.08 -5.41
CA LEU A 182 -43.79 4.96 -3.98
C LEU A 182 -42.28 5.03 -3.68
N THR A 183 -41.53 5.83 -4.45
CA THR A 183 -40.05 5.91 -4.37
C THR A 183 -39.51 6.87 -3.30
N VAL A 184 -40.36 7.48 -2.45
CA VAL A 184 -39.92 8.60 -1.56
C VAL A 184 -39.70 8.19 -0.08
N LYS A 185 -39.83 6.92 0.32
CA LYS A 185 -39.90 6.57 1.76
C LYS A 185 -38.77 5.74 2.37
N TRP A 186 -37.61 5.61 1.72
CA TRP A 186 -36.49 4.85 2.29
C TRP A 186 -35.37 5.69 2.91
N HIS A 187 -35.29 6.99 2.63
CA HIS A 187 -34.30 7.90 3.24
C HIS A 187 -34.51 8.14 4.75
N LYS A 188 -35.63 7.69 5.34
CA LYS A 188 -36.00 7.98 6.74
C LYS A 188 -35.80 6.82 7.73
N ILE A 189 -35.54 5.59 7.30
CA ILE A 189 -35.59 4.42 8.21
C ILE A 189 -34.22 4.04 8.80
N LEU A 190 -33.12 4.54 8.24
CA LEU A 190 -31.78 4.36 8.81
C LEU A 190 -31.05 5.69 8.67
N GLY A 191 -30.64 6.29 9.78
CA GLY A 191 -29.89 7.57 9.86
C GLY A 191 -28.53 7.60 9.12
N PHE A 192 -28.30 6.67 8.20
CA PHE A 192 -27.19 6.62 7.26
C PHE A 192 -27.30 7.63 6.11
N GLY A 193 -28.46 8.24 5.88
CA GLY A 193 -28.60 9.28 4.85
C GLY A 193 -27.63 10.45 5.07
N GLY A 194 -27.45 10.88 6.33
CA GLY A 194 -26.49 11.93 6.69
C GLY A 194 -25.03 11.48 6.56
N LEU A 195 -24.74 10.21 6.84
CA LEU A 195 -23.39 9.64 6.77
C LEU A 195 -22.94 9.39 5.33
N ILE A 196 -23.85 8.93 4.47
CA ILE A 196 -23.63 8.78 3.03
C ILE A 196 -23.51 10.16 2.39
N HIS A 197 -24.39 11.11 2.74
CA HIS A 197 -24.29 12.49 2.24
C HIS A 197 -22.99 13.16 2.71
N TRP A 198 -22.58 12.97 3.96
CA TRP A 198 -21.31 13.48 4.49
C TRP A 198 -20.12 12.87 3.75
N ALA A 199 -20.11 11.54 3.54
CA ALA A 199 -19.07 10.88 2.77
C ALA A 199 -19.06 11.35 1.30
N GLU A 200 -20.23 11.53 0.68
CA GLU A 200 -20.32 12.00 -0.69
C GLU A 200 -19.82 13.45 -0.82
N THR A 201 -20.12 14.30 0.16
CA THR A 201 -19.71 15.72 0.19
C THR A 201 -18.23 15.91 0.53
N HIS A 202 -17.65 15.06 1.39
CA HIS A 202 -16.28 15.25 1.89
C HIS A 202 -15.24 14.28 1.30
N LEU A 203 -15.65 13.13 0.75
CA LEU A 203 -14.75 12.13 0.16
C LEU A 203 -14.85 12.02 -1.36
N LEU A 204 -16.00 12.33 -1.98
CA LEU A 204 -16.23 12.09 -3.42
C LEU A 204 -16.37 13.35 -4.27
N VAL A 205 -16.94 14.43 -3.72
CA VAL A 205 -17.05 15.70 -4.43
C VAL A 205 -15.89 16.60 -4.00
N SER A 206 -14.93 16.81 -4.90
CA SER A 206 -13.97 17.91 -4.80
C SER A 206 -14.76 19.22 -4.70
N THR A 207 -14.83 19.82 -3.52
CA THR A 207 -15.43 21.14 -3.35
C THR A 207 -14.75 22.15 -4.28
N PRO A 208 -15.50 23.00 -5.00
CA PRO A 208 -14.90 23.99 -5.88
C PRO A 208 -14.04 24.98 -5.09
N PHE A 209 -12.97 25.42 -5.75
CA PHE A 209 -11.97 26.39 -5.31
C PHE A 209 -12.58 27.62 -4.60
N ASN A 210 -12.50 27.66 -3.27
CA ASN A 210 -12.03 28.83 -2.50
C ASN A 210 -12.17 28.59 -1.00
N LYS A 211 -11.12 28.05 -0.38
CA LYS A 211 -10.63 28.34 0.98
C LYS A 211 -9.81 27.15 1.46
N SER A 212 -8.54 27.39 1.80
CA SER A 212 -7.71 26.42 2.50
C SER A 212 -8.34 26.16 3.87
N GLN A 213 -8.86 24.96 4.07
CA GLN A 213 -9.20 24.49 5.41
C GLN A 213 -8.16 23.45 5.81
N GLU A 214 -7.27 23.85 6.72
CA GLU A 214 -6.39 22.93 7.41
C GLU A 214 -7.25 22.00 8.27
N VAL A 215 -7.39 20.76 7.82
CA VAL A 215 -7.94 19.69 8.65
C VAL A 215 -6.86 18.60 8.71
N LEU A 216 -6.31 18.44 9.92
CA LEU A 216 -5.50 17.30 10.37
C LEU A 216 -4.22 17.04 9.56
N THR A 217 -3.24 17.96 9.64
CA THR A 217 -1.77 17.76 9.45
C THR A 217 -1.32 16.82 8.30
N CYS A 218 -2.15 16.67 7.27
CA CYS A 218 -1.91 15.90 6.07
C CYS A 218 -2.40 16.78 4.93
N THR A 219 -1.45 17.40 4.23
CA THR A 219 -1.73 18.11 2.99
C THR A 219 -2.10 17.09 1.92
N PHE A 220 -3.40 16.88 1.72
CA PHE A 220 -3.88 16.16 0.54
C PHE A 220 -3.69 17.05 -0.68
N SER A 221 -2.68 16.73 -1.50
CA SER A 221 -2.49 17.38 -2.79
C SER A 221 -3.62 16.95 -3.74
N ASN A 222 -4.45 17.91 -4.15
CA ASN A 222 -5.60 17.69 -5.02
C ASN A 222 -5.16 17.10 -6.37
N ARG A 223 -5.81 16.02 -6.81
CA ARG A 223 -5.58 15.34 -8.11
C ARG A 223 -5.81 16.21 -9.37
N ALA A 224 -6.13 17.50 -9.23
CA ALA A 224 -6.31 18.41 -10.36
C ALA A 224 -4.98 18.92 -10.94
N GLU A 225 -3.91 19.03 -10.16
CA GLU A 225 -2.61 19.50 -10.68
C GLU A 225 -1.91 18.45 -11.56
N ALA A 226 -2.12 17.16 -11.30
CA ALA A 226 -1.54 16.09 -12.11
C ALA A 226 -2.07 16.06 -13.55
N LEU A 227 -3.32 16.48 -13.76
CA LEU A 227 -3.94 16.53 -15.09
C LEU A 227 -3.51 17.77 -15.88
N LEU A 228 -3.31 18.92 -15.22
CA LEU A 228 -2.81 20.13 -15.87
C LEU A 228 -1.32 20.02 -16.24
N ALA A 229 -0.52 19.31 -15.44
CA ALA A 229 0.89 19.07 -15.75
C ALA A 229 1.11 18.09 -16.94
N GLN A 230 0.17 17.19 -17.21
CA GLN A 230 0.24 16.29 -18.37
C GLN A 230 -0.21 16.97 -19.67
N GLN A 231 -1.22 17.84 -19.63
CA GLN A 231 -1.72 18.54 -20.82
C GLN A 231 -0.67 19.51 -21.42
N ASN A 232 0.12 20.18 -20.57
CA ASN A 232 1.14 21.13 -21.00
C ASN A 232 2.44 20.49 -21.54
N ARG A 233 2.60 19.16 -21.48
CA ARG A 233 3.79 18.46 -22.03
C ARG A 233 3.57 17.94 -23.45
N SER A 234 2.35 18.05 -23.99
CA SER A 234 1.97 17.51 -25.31
C SER A 234 1.85 18.55 -26.43
N ASP A 235 2.31 19.79 -26.23
CA ASP A 235 2.31 20.83 -27.28
C ASP A 235 3.72 21.02 -27.89
N PRO A 236 4.00 20.54 -29.12
CA PRO A 236 5.29 20.69 -29.77
C PRO A 236 5.38 21.93 -30.67
N THR A 237 4.80 23.06 -30.25
CA THR A 237 4.89 24.32 -31.02
C THR A 237 5.13 25.52 -30.11
N LEU A 238 6.35 25.65 -29.58
CA LEU A 238 6.89 26.92 -29.07
C LEU A 238 8.40 26.81 -28.78
N PHE A 239 9.18 26.50 -29.82
CA PHE A 239 10.58 26.91 -29.97
C PHE A 239 10.83 27.17 -31.45
N GLY A 240 10.44 28.37 -31.89
CA GLY A 240 10.97 29.07 -33.05
C GLY A 240 11.55 30.38 -32.55
#